data_AF-A0A060XCN5-F1
#
_entry.id   AF-A0A060XCN5-F1
#
_cell.length_a   1.000
_cell.length_b   1.000
_cell.length_c   1.000
_cell.angle_alpha   90.00
_cell.angle_beta   90.00
_cell.angle_gamma   90.00
#
_symmetry.space_group_name_H-M   'P 1'
#
loop_
_entity.id
_entity.type
_entity.pdbx_description
1 polymer ?
#
loop_
_entity_poly.entity_id
_entity_poly.type
_entity_poly.pdbx_seq_one_letter_code
_entity_poly.pdbx_strand_id
1 'polypeptide(L)' 'MIHHFTDNWENIRNFQARPDDILIATYPKAGTTWVSYILDLLYFGQTAPERQTSLPIYERVPFLESDFHIIPPG' A
#
# COMPACT_ATOMS: atom_id res chain seq x y z
N MET A 1 16.23 10.19 -3.03
CA MET A 1 15.67 8.88 -2.64
C MET A 1 15.04 8.94 -1.26
N ILE A 2 15.72 9.45 -0.22
CA ILE A 2 15.16 9.55 1.15
C ILE A 2 13.94 10.50 1.20
N HIS A 3 14.01 11.65 0.53
CA HIS A 3 12.94 12.65 0.45
C HIS A 3 11.56 12.08 0.06
N HIS A 4 11.52 11.13 -0.88
CA HIS A 4 10.27 10.47 -1.31
C HIS A 4 9.60 9.61 -0.23
N PHE A 5 10.24 9.42 0.93
CA PHE A 5 9.69 8.66 2.05
C PHE A 5 9.63 9.47 3.34
N THR A 6 10.31 10.63 3.39
CA THR A 6 10.38 11.48 4.59
C THR A 6 9.53 12.73 4.48
N ASP A 7 9.28 13.23 3.27
CA ASP A 7 8.62 14.52 3.09
C ASP A 7 7.11 14.44 3.42
N ASN A 8 6.50 13.25 3.33
CA ASN A 8 5.11 12.99 3.76
C ASN A 8 4.95 12.79 5.29
N TRP A 9 6.00 12.98 6.09
CA TRP A 9 6.01 12.61 7.52
C TRP A 9 4.85 13.19 8.34
N GLU A 10 4.44 14.43 8.06
CA GLU A 10 3.37 15.06 8.83
C GLU A 10 2.01 14.40 8.56
N ASN A 11 1.74 13.96 7.33
CA ASN A 11 0.51 13.23 7.01
C ASN A 11 0.53 11.83 7.65
N ILE A 12 1.69 11.14 7.62
CA ILE A 12 1.85 9.83 8.26
C ILE A 12 1.56 9.92 9.77
N ARG A 13 2.07 10.96 10.46
CA ARG A 13 1.81 11.15 11.90
C ARG A 13 0.34 11.40 12.21
N ASN A 14 -0.38 12.05 11.31
CA ASN A 14 -1.79 12.38 11.49
C ASN A 14 -2.72 11.30 10.92
N PHE A 15 -2.19 10.27 10.25
CA PHE A 15 -2.97 9.19 9.67
C PHE A 15 -3.87 8.53 10.72
N GLN A 16 -5.15 8.39 10.37
CA GLN A 16 -6.15 7.73 11.20
C GLN A 16 -6.62 6.46 10.49
N ALA A 17 -6.19 5.31 10.98
CA ALA A 17 -6.65 4.03 10.46
C ALA A 17 -8.15 3.85 10.74
N ARG A 18 -8.84 3.21 9.80
CA ARG A 18 -10.21 2.74 9.98
C ARG A 18 -10.20 1.35 10.63
N PRO A 19 -11.29 0.94 11.30
CA PRO A 19 -11.36 -0.36 11.96
C PRO A 19 -11.17 -1.57 11.04
N ASP A 20 -11.41 -1.41 9.73
CA ASP A 20 -11.31 -2.41 8.69
C ASP A 20 -10.01 -2.35 7.87
N ASP A 21 -9.12 -1.40 8.17
CA ASP A 21 -7.85 -1.28 7.45
C ASP A 21 -6.85 -2.38 7.84
N ILE A 22 -6.06 -2.81 6.87
CA ILE A 22 -4.97 -3.77 7.05
C ILE A 22 -3.64 -3.07 6.76
N LEU A 23 -2.76 -3.00 7.75
CA LEU A 23 -1.42 -2.42 7.63
C LEU A 23 -0.37 -3.52 7.45
N ILE A 24 0.43 -3.41 6.38
CA ILE A 24 1.57 -4.31 6.12
C ILE A 24 2.86 -3.59 6.53
N ALA A 25 3.37 -3.88 7.72
CA ALA A 25 4.63 -3.31 8.22
C ALA A 25 5.81 -4.24 7.92
N THR A 26 6.72 -3.81 7.04
CA THR A 26 7.90 -4.61 6.65
C THR A 26 9.12 -3.73 6.44
N TYR A 27 10.32 -4.28 6.64
CA TYR A 27 11.53 -3.63 6.16
C TYR A 27 11.59 -3.69 4.61
N PRO A 28 12.20 -2.68 3.95
CA PRO A 28 12.37 -2.70 2.51
C PRO A 28 13.02 -4.00 2.03
N LYS A 29 12.45 -4.58 0.95
CA LYS A 29 12.90 -5.83 0.32
C LYS A 29 12.69 -7.11 1.15
N ALA A 30 11.92 -7.07 2.23
CA ALA A 30 11.57 -8.27 3.03
C ALA A 30 10.43 -9.12 2.44
N GLY A 31 10.14 -9.00 1.13
CA GLY A 31 9.07 -9.76 0.47
C GLY A 31 7.68 -9.10 0.51
N THR A 32 7.60 -7.79 0.77
CA THR A 32 6.34 -7.01 0.85
C THR A 32 5.40 -7.29 -0.33
N THR A 33 5.92 -7.31 -1.56
CA THR A 33 5.12 -7.56 -2.77
C THR A 33 4.35 -8.88 -2.70
N TRP A 34 4.99 -9.98 -2.30
CA TRP A 34 4.32 -11.28 -2.19
C TRP A 34 3.22 -11.26 -1.11
N VAL A 35 3.51 -10.65 0.04
CA VAL A 35 2.53 -10.49 1.13
C VAL A 35 1.33 -9.66 0.67
N SER A 36 1.55 -8.56 -0.06
CA SER A 36 0.50 -7.72 -0.63
C SER A 36 -0.40 -8.49 -1.59
N TYR A 37 0.15 -9.30 -2.49
CA TYR A 37 -0.66 -10.14 -3.40
C TYR A 37 -1.50 -11.17 -2.66
N ILE A 38 -0.92 -11.85 -1.66
CA ILE A 38 -1.65 -12.86 -0.88
C ILE A 38 -2.82 -12.21 -0.15
N LEU A 39 -2.61 -11.08 0.53
CA LEU A 39 -3.67 -10.39 1.27
C LEU A 39 -4.75 -9.83 0.34
N ASP A 40 -4.37 -9.25 -0.80
CA ASP A 40 -5.33 -8.72 -1.78
C ASP A 40 -6.19 -9.84 -2.38
N LEU A 41 -5.62 -11.02 -2.65
CA LEU A 41 -6.37 -12.21 -3.08
C LEU A 41 -7.31 -12.74 -1.99
N LEU A 42 -6.84 -12.81 -0.73
CA LEU A 42 -7.67 -13.28 0.38
C LEU A 42 -8.87 -12.34 0.62
N TYR A 43 -8.67 -11.04 0.49
CA TYR A 43 -9.71 -10.05 0.80
C TYR A 43 -10.65 -9.77 -0.38
N PHE A 44 -10.11 -9.64 -1.59
CA PHE A 44 -10.87 -9.23 -2.77
C PHE A 44 -11.03 -10.32 -3.84
N GLY A 45 -10.36 -11.48 -3.70
CA GLY A 45 -10.33 -12.50 -4.75
C GLY A 45 -11.70 -13.07 -5.14
N GLN A 46 -12.70 -12.98 -4.26
CA GLN A 46 -14.08 -13.40 -4.56
C GLN A 46 -15.00 -12.24 -4.95
N THR A 47 -14.74 -11.03 -4.46
CA THR A 47 -15.64 -9.87 -4.61
C THR A 47 -15.26 -8.96 -5.77
N ALA A 48 -13.99 -8.89 -6.13
CA ALA A 48 -13.45 -8.05 -7.19
C ALA A 48 -12.20 -8.69 -7.86
N PRO A 49 -12.34 -9.88 -8.47
CA PRO A 49 -11.23 -10.63 -9.05
C PRO A 49 -10.50 -9.90 -10.19
N GLU A 50 -11.19 -9.03 -10.92
CA GLU A 50 -10.64 -8.23 -12.03
C GLU A 50 -9.55 -7.25 -11.57
N ARG A 51 -9.50 -6.89 -10.28
CA ARG A 51 -8.47 -6.02 -9.72
C ARG A 51 -7.06 -6.58 -9.93
N GLN A 52 -6.89 -7.90 -9.96
CA GLN A 52 -5.59 -8.55 -10.13
C GLN A 52 -4.92 -8.24 -11.48
N THR A 53 -5.74 -8.06 -12.52
CA THR A 53 -5.26 -7.83 -13.89
C THR A 53 -5.43 -6.38 -14.33
N SER A 54 -6.34 -5.64 -13.69
CA SER A 54 -6.70 -4.28 -14.11
C SER A 54 -5.87 -3.19 -13.42
N LEU A 55 -5.28 -3.46 -12.25
CA LEU A 55 -4.55 -2.48 -11.45
C LEU A 55 -3.17 -2.98 -11.04
N PRO A 56 -2.12 -2.13 -11.13
CA PRO A 56 -0.82 -2.47 -10.58
C PRO A 56 -0.89 -2.59 -9.05
N ILE A 57 0.02 -3.38 -8.47
CA ILE A 57 -0.03 -3.70 -7.03
C ILE A 57 0.09 -2.46 -6.13
N TYR A 58 0.84 -1.43 -6.53
CA TYR A 58 1.03 -0.21 -5.75
C TYR A 58 -0.22 0.68 -5.70
N GLU A 59 -1.19 0.50 -6.60
CA GLU A 59 -2.49 1.16 -6.53
C GLU A 59 -3.49 0.36 -5.68
N ARG A 60 -3.29 -0.95 -5.56
CA ARG A 60 -4.13 -1.83 -4.73
C ARG A 60 -3.72 -1.81 -3.27
N VAL A 61 -2.41 -1.73 -3.03
CA VAL A 61 -1.80 -1.71 -1.69
C VAL A 61 -0.81 -0.54 -1.67
N PRO A 62 -1.30 0.68 -1.40
CA PRO A 62 -0.46 1.87 -1.44
C PRO A 62 0.49 1.90 -0.24
N PHE A 63 1.64 2.55 -0.45
CA PHE A 63 2.64 2.74 0.60
C PHE A 63 2.39 4.07 1.29
N LEU A 64 2.06 4.01 2.58
CA LEU A 64 1.69 5.16 3.39
C LEU A 64 2.78 6.24 3.42
N GLU A 65 4.04 5.82 3.38
CA GLU A 65 5.19 6.72 3.42
C GLU A 65 5.54 7.38 2.07
N SER A 66 4.96 6.93 0.97
CA SER A 66 5.41 7.32 -0.37
C SER A 66 4.92 8.70 -0.79
N ASP A 67 5.88 9.54 -1.20
CA ASP A 67 5.68 10.87 -1.79
C ASP A 67 6.28 10.94 -3.20
N PHE A 68 5.82 10.04 -4.07
CA PHE A 68 6.16 10.08 -5.48
C PHE A 68 5.01 10.75 -6.22
N HIS A 69 5.28 11.86 -6.92
CA HIS A 69 4.26 12.64 -7.64
C HIS A 69 3.50 11.85 -8.73
N ILE A 70 3.99 10.65 -9.08
CA ILE A 70 3.42 9.74 -10.06
C ILE A 70 2.62 8.57 -9.44
N ILE A 71 2.65 8.41 -8.11
CA ILE A 71 1.94 7.34 -7.40
C ILE A 71 1.01 8.02 -6.38
N PRO A 72 -0.27 7.61 -6.28
CA PRO A 72 -1.15 8.17 -5.26
C PRO A 72 -0.60 7.89 -3.85
N PRO A 73 -0.66 8.87 -2.93
CA PRO A 73 -0.28 8.63 -1.53
C PRO A 73 -1.23 7.60 -0.91
N GLY A 74 -0.68 6.76 -0.03
CA GLY A 74 -1.42 5.75 0.73
C GLY A 74 -2.14 6.29 1.95
#